data_AF-A0A957D4Y4-F1
#
_entry.id   AF-A0A957D4Y4-F1
#
_cell.length_a   1.000
_cell.length_b   1.000
_cell.length_c   1.000
_cell.angle_alpha   90.00
_cell.angle_beta   90.00
_cell.angle_gamma   90.00
#
_symmetry.space_group_name_H-M   'P 1'
#
loop_
_entity.id
_entity.type
_entity.pdbx_description
1 polymer ?
#
loop_
_entity_poly.entity_id
_entity_poly.type
_entity_poly.pdbx_seq_one_letter_code
_entity_poly.pdbx_strand_id
1 'polypeptide(L)'
;MDLNILWFILITVLYVGFFILEGFDFGVGILLPFLGKDDKTRRMIINTIGPHWDGNEVWLLTAGGASFAAFPHWYATMFSGFYLPLFLLLVALIIRGVAFEFRSKDDNPLWRKTWDWAIFVGSLLPPLLLGVAFANLVKGVPINADMTYTGGFFNLLNLYALIAGLTSVVVFTVYGALFLSL
;
A
#
# COMPACT_ATOMS: atom_id res chain seq x y z
N MET A 1 -15.28 -28.69 2.55
CA MET A 1 -14.98 -27.25 2.69
C MET A 1 -15.84 -26.54 1.67
N ASP A 2 -16.67 -25.60 2.11
CA ASP A 2 -17.57 -24.86 1.22
C ASP A 2 -16.77 -23.92 0.32
N LEU A 3 -17.26 -23.69 -0.90
CA LEU A 3 -16.60 -22.85 -1.90
C LEU A 3 -16.33 -21.42 -1.39
N ASN A 4 -17.24 -20.88 -0.57
CA ASN A 4 -17.08 -19.58 0.06
C ASN A 4 -15.88 -19.54 1.01
N ILE A 5 -15.67 -20.59 1.81
CA ILE A 5 -14.54 -20.69 2.74
C ILE A 5 -13.23 -20.81 1.95
N LEU A 6 -13.22 -21.62 0.90
CA LEU A 6 -12.05 -21.74 0.01
C LEU A 6 -11.64 -20.38 -0.57
N TRP A 7 -12.59 -19.64 -1.17
CA TRP A 7 -12.31 -18.34 -1.76
C TRP A 7 -11.88 -17.29 -0.73
N PHE A 8 -12.46 -17.32 0.46
CA PHE A 8 -12.01 -16.46 1.56
C PHE A 8 -10.54 -16.72 1.94
N ILE A 9 -10.14 -18.00 2.02
CA ILE A 9 -8.74 -18.38 2.25
C ILE A 9 -7.84 -17.91 1.11
N LEU A 10 -8.24 -18.12 -0.15
CA LEU A 10 -7.46 -17.70 -1.32
C LEU A 10 -7.25 -16.18 -1.35
N ILE A 11 -8.30 -15.40 -1.09
CA ILE A 11 -8.20 -13.93 -1.01
C ILE A 11 -7.28 -13.51 0.14
N THR A 12 -7.36 -14.19 1.28
CA THR A 12 -6.45 -13.95 2.41
C THR A 12 -5.00 -14.21 2.01
N VAL A 13 -4.72 -15.31 1.30
CA VAL A 13 -3.39 -15.62 0.75
C VAL A 13 -2.91 -14.54 -0.21
N LEU A 14 -3.79 -14.00 -1.06
CA LEU A 14 -3.43 -12.92 -1.98
C LEU A 14 -3.05 -11.63 -1.25
N TYR A 15 -3.83 -11.21 -0.25
CA TYR A 15 -3.50 -10.03 0.55
C TYR A 15 -2.23 -10.23 1.40
N VAL A 16 -2.06 -11.41 2.01
CA VAL A 16 -0.84 -11.73 2.77
C VAL A 16 0.37 -11.77 1.85
N GLY A 17 0.25 -12.39 0.68
CA GLY A 17 1.30 -12.41 -0.34
C GLY A 17 1.68 -11.00 -0.79
N PHE A 18 0.69 -10.14 -1.04
CA PHE A 18 0.93 -8.72 -1.31
C PHE A 18 1.70 -8.04 -0.18
N PHE A 19 1.28 -8.18 1.09
CA PHE A 19 1.98 -7.53 2.20
C PHE A 19 3.40 -8.06 2.43
N ILE A 20 3.67 -9.32 2.11
CA ILE A 20 5.02 -9.89 2.18
C ILE A 20 5.89 -9.35 1.02
N LEU A 21 5.37 -9.39 -0.20
CA LEU A 21 6.13 -9.02 -1.39
C LEU A 21 6.33 -7.51 -1.51
N GLU A 22 5.27 -6.73 -1.29
CA GLU A 22 5.33 -5.27 -1.38
C GLU A 22 5.86 -4.62 -0.10
N GLY A 23 5.78 -5.33 1.03
CA GLY A 23 6.09 -4.76 2.34
C GLY A 23 7.51 -4.24 2.46
N PHE A 24 8.50 -4.96 1.90
CA PHE A 24 9.87 -4.47 1.90
C PHE A 24 10.08 -3.35 0.88
N ASP A 25 9.38 -3.35 -0.26
CA ASP A 25 9.47 -2.28 -1.25
C ASP A 25 8.98 -0.94 -0.68
N PHE A 26 7.85 -0.95 0.06
CA PHE A 26 7.39 0.22 0.80
C PHE A 26 8.44 0.68 1.81
N GLY A 27 9.02 -0.24 2.58
CA GLY A 27 10.08 0.09 3.54
C GLY A 27 11.30 0.72 2.89
N VAL A 28 11.78 0.16 1.78
CA VAL A 28 12.91 0.68 1.00
C VAL A 28 12.62 2.09 0.50
N GLY A 29 11.42 2.32 -0.05
CA GLY A 29 11.00 3.64 -0.52
C GLY A 29 10.84 4.67 0.60
N ILE A 30 10.36 4.27 1.79
CA ILE A 30 10.31 5.12 2.98
C ILE A 30 11.71 5.51 3.43
N LEU A 31 12.67 4.58 3.40
CA LEU A 31 14.04 4.80 3.86
C LEU A 31 14.92 5.56 2.87
N LEU A 32 14.55 5.60 1.59
CA LEU A 32 15.31 6.20 0.50
C LEU A 32 15.92 7.58 0.80
N PRO A 33 15.14 8.62 1.20
CA PRO A 33 15.70 9.94 1.46
C PRO A 33 16.59 10.01 2.70
N PHE A 34 16.46 9.05 3.64
CA PHE A 34 17.17 9.06 4.93
C PHE A 34 18.47 8.26 4.90
N LEU A 35 18.47 7.11 4.22
CA LEU A 35 19.66 6.26 4.07
C LEU A 35 20.53 6.68 2.88
N GLY A 36 19.90 7.18 1.81
CA GLY A 36 20.60 7.66 0.64
C GLY A 36 21.23 9.04 0.86
N LYS A 37 22.51 9.07 1.25
CA LYS A 37 23.26 10.32 1.51
C LYS A 37 23.62 11.08 0.23
N ASP A 38 23.83 10.35 -0.86
CA ASP A 38 24.19 10.87 -2.17
C ASP A 38 23.38 10.15 -3.27
N ASP A 39 23.41 10.68 -4.49
CA ASP A 39 22.61 10.15 -5.60
C ASP A 39 23.00 8.71 -5.99
N LYS A 40 24.30 8.35 -5.88
CA LYS A 40 24.75 6.99 -6.16
C LYS A 40 24.16 6.02 -5.15
N THR A 41 24.21 6.36 -3.86
CA THR A 41 23.58 5.54 -2.81
C THR A 41 22.07 5.44 -2.97
N ARG A 42 21.36 6.55 -3.27
CA ARG A 42 19.92 6.50 -3.56
C ARG A 42 19.58 5.60 -4.73
N ARG A 43 20.37 5.67 -5.81
CA ARG A 43 20.18 4.80 -6.98
C ARG A 43 20.44 3.33 -6.65
N MET A 44 21.46 3.03 -5.83
CA MET A 44 21.72 1.67 -5.37
C MET A 44 20.53 1.12 -4.58
N ILE A 45 19.98 1.91 -3.65
CA ILE A 45 18.78 1.55 -2.87
C ILE A 45 17.60 1.24 -3.80
N ILE A 46 17.27 2.12 -4.76
CA ILE A 46 16.15 1.90 -5.69
C ILE A 46 16.37 0.65 -6.54
N ASN A 47 17.59 0.42 -7.02
CA ASN A 47 17.91 -0.73 -7.86
C ASN A 47 17.79 -2.07 -7.11
N THR A 48 17.77 -2.09 -5.78
CA THR A 48 17.53 -3.34 -5.02
C THR A 48 16.12 -3.89 -5.24
N ILE A 49 15.14 -3.01 -5.47
CA ILE A 49 13.72 -3.36 -5.66
C ILE A 49 13.26 -3.19 -7.11
N GLY A 50 14.01 -2.43 -7.92
CA GLY A 50 13.68 -2.10 -9.31
C GLY A 50 13.22 -3.28 -10.19
N PRO A 51 13.82 -4.47 -10.13
CA PRO A 51 13.39 -5.61 -10.96
C PRO A 51 12.10 -6.30 -10.50
N HIS A 52 11.58 -6.01 -9.30
CA HIS A 52 10.56 -6.83 -8.65
C HIS A 52 9.29 -6.07 -8.28
N TRP A 53 9.39 -4.77 -7.96
CA TRP A 53 8.27 -3.97 -7.41
C TRP A 53 6.99 -4.03 -8.25
N ASP A 54 7.10 -3.93 -9.57
CA ASP A 54 5.94 -3.93 -10.47
C ASP A 54 5.20 -5.29 -10.42
N GLY A 55 5.95 -6.39 -10.26
CA GLY A 55 5.38 -7.73 -10.08
C GLY A 55 4.72 -7.92 -8.70
N ASN A 56 5.24 -7.25 -7.67
CA ASN A 56 4.70 -7.30 -6.32
C ASN A 56 3.33 -6.57 -6.25
N GLU A 57 3.18 -5.45 -6.95
CA GLU A 57 1.93 -4.67 -6.97
C GLU A 57 0.76 -5.45 -7.62
N VAL A 58 1.04 -6.38 -8.54
CA VAL A 58 0.03 -7.24 -9.18
C VAL A 58 -0.73 -8.09 -8.15
N TRP A 59 -0.14 -8.41 -7.01
CA TRP A 59 -0.82 -9.16 -5.95
C TRP A 59 -1.99 -8.38 -5.35
N LEU A 60 -1.87 -7.05 -5.21
CA LEU A 60 -2.97 -6.20 -4.76
C LEU A 60 -4.10 -6.17 -5.78
N LEU A 61 -3.76 -6.03 -7.07
CA LEU A 61 -4.74 -6.04 -8.17
C LEU A 61 -5.49 -7.36 -8.20
N THR A 62 -4.77 -8.48 -8.06
CA THR A 62 -5.35 -9.82 -8.04
C THR A 62 -6.22 -10.02 -6.80
N ALA A 63 -5.79 -9.57 -5.62
CA ALA A 63 -6.59 -9.63 -4.40
C ALA A 63 -7.91 -8.84 -4.54
N GLY A 64 -7.85 -7.64 -5.12
CA GLY A 64 -9.04 -6.83 -5.43
C GLY A 64 -9.96 -7.51 -6.44
N GLY A 65 -9.41 -8.03 -7.54
CA GLY A 65 -10.18 -8.74 -8.58
C GLY A 65 -10.82 -10.03 -8.08
N ALA A 66 -10.10 -10.82 -7.27
CA ALA A 66 -10.64 -12.02 -6.63
C ALA A 66 -11.76 -11.68 -5.65
N SER A 67 -11.62 -10.60 -4.88
CA SER A 67 -12.67 -10.11 -3.97
C SER A 67 -13.92 -9.69 -4.74
N PHE A 68 -13.77 -9.00 -5.87
CA PHE A 68 -14.88 -8.67 -6.76
C PHE A 68 -15.58 -9.92 -7.32
N ALA A 69 -14.82 -10.91 -7.78
CA ALA A 69 -15.36 -12.12 -8.39
C ALA A 69 -16.05 -13.06 -7.39
N ALA A 70 -15.46 -13.25 -6.20
CA ALA A 70 -15.98 -14.18 -5.20
C ALA A 70 -17.02 -13.54 -4.26
N PHE A 71 -16.86 -12.25 -3.92
CA PHE A 71 -17.69 -11.56 -2.94
C PHE A 71 -18.07 -10.14 -3.41
N PRO A 72 -18.92 -10.00 -4.43
CA PRO A 72 -19.22 -8.71 -5.07
C PRO A 72 -19.82 -7.67 -4.12
N HIS A 73 -20.65 -8.09 -3.15
CA HIS A 73 -21.20 -7.17 -2.15
C HIS A 73 -20.13 -6.62 -1.20
N TRP A 74 -19.20 -7.47 -0.75
CA TRP A 74 -18.06 -7.02 0.06
C TRP A 74 -17.21 -6.01 -0.71
N TYR A 75 -16.87 -6.34 -1.96
CA TYR A 75 -16.13 -5.43 -2.83
C TYR A 75 -16.85 -4.09 -3.01
N ALA A 76 -18.14 -4.11 -3.38
CA ALA A 76 -18.90 -2.90 -3.65
C ALA A 76 -19.02 -1.99 -2.42
N THR A 77 -19.38 -2.53 -1.26
CA THR A 77 -19.51 -1.76 -0.02
C THR A 77 -18.16 -1.23 0.46
N MET A 78 -17.09 -2.01 0.34
CA MET A 78 -15.75 -1.57 0.72
C MET A 78 -15.24 -0.44 -0.18
N PHE A 79 -15.34 -0.59 -1.51
CA PHE A 79 -14.83 0.41 -2.46
C PHE A 79 -15.66 1.70 -2.46
N SER A 80 -16.97 1.61 -2.24
CA SER A 80 -17.83 2.79 -2.12
C SER A 80 -17.70 3.48 -0.76
N GLY A 81 -17.67 2.71 0.34
CA GLY A 81 -17.55 3.25 1.69
C GLY A 81 -16.18 3.86 1.98
N PHE A 82 -15.11 3.23 1.47
CA PHE A 82 -13.74 3.72 1.64
C PHE A 82 -13.25 4.45 0.39
N TYR A 83 -14.16 5.12 -0.33
CA TYR A 83 -13.86 5.82 -1.58
C TYR A 83 -12.65 6.75 -1.47
N LEU A 84 -12.66 7.69 -0.52
CA LEU A 84 -11.57 8.67 -0.40
C LEU A 84 -10.22 8.02 0.01
N PRO A 85 -10.15 7.14 1.02
CA PRO A 85 -8.92 6.40 1.33
C PRO A 85 -8.37 5.59 0.15
N LEU A 86 -9.23 4.87 -0.57
CA LEU A 86 -8.81 4.04 -1.70
C LEU A 86 -8.41 4.88 -2.92
N PHE A 87 -9.03 6.04 -3.11
CA PHE A 87 -8.61 7.02 -4.10
C PHE A 87 -7.22 7.57 -3.78
N LEU A 88 -6.95 7.93 -2.51
CA LEU A 88 -5.63 8.38 -2.07
C LEU A 88 -4.58 7.27 -2.21
N LEU A 89 -4.94 6.02 -1.91
CA LEU A 89 -4.09 4.85 -2.11
C LEU A 89 -3.72 4.71 -3.59
N LEU A 90 -4.70 4.78 -4.50
CA LEU A 90 -4.47 4.69 -5.94
C LEU A 90 -3.52 5.80 -6.43
N VAL A 91 -3.77 7.04 -6.03
CA VAL A 91 -2.91 8.17 -6.40
C VAL A 91 -1.49 7.99 -5.88
N ALA A 92 -1.32 7.51 -4.63
CA ALA A 92 0.00 7.25 -4.06
C ALA A 92 0.77 6.17 -4.83
N LEU A 93 0.11 5.08 -5.22
CA LEU A 93 0.70 4.00 -6.02
C LEU A 93 1.09 4.48 -7.43
N ILE A 94 0.22 5.25 -8.09
CA ILE A 94 0.53 5.85 -9.41
C ILE A 94 1.76 6.75 -9.31
N ILE A 95 1.80 7.65 -8.31
CA ILE A 95 2.94 8.55 -8.10
C ILE A 95 4.22 7.74 -7.88
N ARG A 96 4.16 6.67 -7.10
CA ARG A 96 5.30 5.80 -6.83
C ARG A 96 5.83 5.11 -8.08
N GLY A 97 4.96 4.46 -8.86
CA GLY A 97 5.36 3.78 -10.09
C GLY A 97 5.97 4.76 -11.11
N VAL A 98 5.34 5.92 -11.31
CA VAL A 98 5.89 6.97 -12.17
C VAL A 98 7.24 7.48 -11.65
N ALA A 99 7.39 7.62 -10.33
CA ALA A 99 8.61 8.12 -9.73
C ALA A 99 9.80 7.18 -9.93
N PHE A 100 9.61 5.86 -9.83
CA PHE A 100 10.68 4.89 -10.11
C PHE A 100 11.17 5.00 -11.56
N GLU A 101 10.25 5.09 -12.51
CA GLU A 101 10.58 5.18 -13.94
C GLU A 101 11.20 6.53 -14.33
N PHE A 102 10.70 7.64 -13.77
CA PHE A 102 11.05 8.98 -14.23
C PHE A 102 12.25 9.58 -13.51
N ARG A 103 12.57 9.13 -12.29
CA ARG A 103 13.68 9.67 -11.48
C ARG A 103 14.99 9.75 -12.26
N SER A 104 15.33 8.71 -13.02
CA SER A 104 16.62 8.60 -13.72
C SER A 104 16.60 9.14 -15.16
N LYS A 105 15.51 9.76 -15.61
CA LYS A 105 15.37 10.30 -16.98
C LYS A 105 16.03 11.67 -17.18
N ASP A 106 16.30 12.40 -16.10
CA ASP A 106 16.97 13.70 -16.12
C ASP A 106 18.11 13.70 -15.08
N ASP A 107 19.21 14.36 -15.43
CA ASP A 107 20.40 14.54 -14.58
C ASP A 107 20.27 15.73 -13.62
N ASN A 108 19.25 16.57 -13.78
CA ASN A 108 18.99 17.72 -12.92
C ASN A 108 18.80 17.29 -11.44
N PRO A 109 19.61 17.80 -10.50
CA PRO A 109 19.49 17.45 -9.08
C PRO A 109 18.12 17.76 -8.47
N LEU A 110 17.44 18.82 -8.92
CA LEU A 110 16.09 19.17 -8.44
C LEU A 110 15.05 18.16 -8.95
N TRP A 111 15.20 17.68 -10.18
CA TRP A 111 14.35 16.62 -10.73
C TRP A 111 14.46 15.34 -9.89
N ARG A 112 15.69 14.85 -9.68
CA ARG A 112 15.94 13.64 -8.89
C ARG A 112 15.42 13.76 -7.47
N LYS A 113 15.66 14.90 -6.81
CA LYS A 113 15.16 15.17 -5.45
C LYS A 113 13.63 15.17 -5.38
N THR A 114 12.95 15.71 -6.39
CA THR A 114 11.48 15.73 -6.44
C THR A 114 10.93 14.30 -6.50
N TRP A 115 11.53 13.46 -7.35
CA TRP A 115 11.14 12.06 -7.45
C TRP A 115 11.54 11.22 -6.24
N ASP A 116 12.67 11.52 -5.57
CA ASP A 116 13.03 10.90 -4.29
C ASP A 116 11.94 11.11 -3.23
N TRP A 117 11.39 12.33 -3.13
CA TRP A 117 10.28 12.63 -2.22
C TRP A 117 8.96 12.02 -2.67
N ALA A 118 8.71 11.94 -3.98
CA ALA A 118 7.55 11.25 -4.53
C ALA A 118 7.57 9.74 -4.20
N ILE A 119 8.73 9.08 -4.31
CA ILE A 119 8.93 7.69 -3.88
C ILE A 119 8.66 7.56 -2.38
N PHE A 120 9.20 8.45 -1.55
CA PHE A 120 8.97 8.45 -0.12
C PHE A 120 7.47 8.53 0.23
N VAL A 121 6.76 9.53 -0.28
CA VAL A 121 5.33 9.72 0.00
C VAL A 121 4.51 8.57 -0.57
N GLY A 122 4.81 8.15 -1.80
CA GLY A 122 4.17 7.03 -2.47
C GLY A 122 4.43 5.68 -1.79
N SER A 123 5.46 5.57 -0.96
CA SER A 123 5.76 4.36 -0.18
C SER A 123 5.28 4.43 1.27
N LEU A 124 5.06 5.66 1.79
CA LEU A 124 4.54 5.90 3.14
C LEU A 124 3.01 5.81 3.20
N LEU A 125 2.31 6.39 2.22
CA LEU A 125 0.85 6.48 2.25
C LEU A 125 0.15 5.14 2.09
N PRO A 126 0.54 4.24 1.16
CA PRO A 126 -0.15 2.96 1.00
C PRO A 126 -0.22 2.11 2.27
N PRO A 127 0.89 1.86 3.00
CA PRO A 127 0.82 1.05 4.22
C PRO A 127 0.01 1.72 5.34
N LEU A 128 0.06 3.05 5.44
CA LEU A 128 -0.78 3.79 6.38
C LEU A 128 -2.28 3.62 6.06
N LEU A 129 -2.66 3.84 4.80
CA LEU A 129 -4.05 3.77 4.34
C LEU A 129 -4.60 2.35 4.41
N LEU A 130 -3.82 1.35 3.99
CA LEU A 130 -4.20 -0.05 4.08
C LEU A 130 -4.33 -0.50 5.54
N GLY A 131 -3.38 -0.14 6.41
CA GLY A 131 -3.49 -0.46 7.84
C GLY A 131 -4.73 0.14 8.50
N VAL A 132 -5.06 1.40 8.18
CA VAL A 132 -6.31 2.05 8.62
C VAL A 132 -7.53 1.34 8.05
N ALA A 133 -7.53 0.97 6.77
CA ALA A 133 -8.66 0.30 6.12
C ALA A 133 -8.92 -1.07 6.75
N PHE A 134 -7.91 -1.93 6.85
CA PHE A 134 -8.05 -3.26 7.45
C PHE A 134 -8.45 -3.20 8.93
N ALA A 135 -7.94 -2.25 9.70
CA ALA A 135 -8.37 -2.06 11.07
C ALA A 135 -9.84 -1.63 11.18
N ASN A 136 -10.33 -0.77 10.28
CA ASN A 136 -11.75 -0.45 10.23
C ASN A 136 -12.61 -1.66 9.82
N LEU A 137 -12.12 -2.53 8.93
CA LEU A 137 -12.81 -3.78 8.61
C LEU A 137 -12.96 -4.68 9.84
N VAL A 138 -11.90 -4.82 10.64
CA VAL A 138 -11.91 -5.63 11.88
C VAL A 138 -12.76 -5.00 12.97
N LYS A 139 -12.68 -3.68 13.15
CA LYS A 139 -13.49 -2.94 14.13
C LYS A 139 -14.98 -2.93 13.77
N GLY A 140 -15.28 -3.01 12.48
CA GLY A 140 -16.61 -2.78 11.92
C GLY A 140 -16.84 -1.30 11.58
N VAL A 141 -17.65 -1.08 10.55
CA VAL A 141 -18.03 0.25 10.05
C VAL A 141 -19.55 0.36 9.94
N PRO A 142 -20.12 1.57 10.09
CA PRO A 142 -21.56 1.78 10.00
C PRO A 142 -22.07 1.51 8.58
N ILE A 143 -22.74 0.37 8.39
CA ILE A 143 -23.37 -0.05 7.14
C ILE A 143 -24.86 -0.24 7.42
N ASN A 144 -25.73 0.33 6.58
CA ASN A 144 -27.18 0.17 6.70
C ASN A 144 -27.69 -1.11 6.02
N ALA A 145 -29.01 -1.34 6.09
CA ALA A 145 -29.66 -2.52 5.51
C ALA A 145 -29.45 -2.65 3.99
N ASP A 146 -29.27 -1.53 3.28
CA ASP A 146 -29.00 -1.49 1.84
C ASP A 146 -27.52 -1.72 1.49
N MET A 147 -26.70 -2.14 2.47
CA MET A 147 -25.24 -2.35 2.34
C MET A 147 -24.48 -1.08 1.95
N THR A 148 -25.02 0.09 2.28
CA THR A 148 -24.35 1.38 2.05
C THR A 148 -23.67 1.86 3.33
N TYR A 149 -22.45 2.37 3.18
CA TYR A 149 -21.72 3.00 4.27
C TYR A 149 -22.36 4.36 4.60
N THR A 150 -22.71 4.55 5.86
CA THR A 150 -23.40 5.77 6.31
C THR A 150 -22.49 6.72 7.11
N GLY A 151 -21.22 6.35 7.32
CA GLY A 151 -20.24 7.20 7.98
C GLY A 151 -19.61 8.22 7.03
N GLY A 152 -18.83 9.16 7.60
CA GLY A 152 -17.96 10.05 6.85
C GLY A 152 -16.52 9.54 6.78
N PHE A 153 -15.66 10.28 6.07
CA PHE A 153 -14.22 9.99 6.00
C PHE A 153 -13.55 9.99 7.38
N PHE A 154 -13.89 10.97 8.24
CA PHE A 154 -13.28 11.10 9.56
C PHE A 154 -13.65 9.98 10.53
N ASN A 155 -14.75 9.24 10.30
CA ASN A 155 -15.07 8.05 11.09
C ASN A 155 -14.01 6.94 10.94
N LEU A 156 -13.37 6.89 9.77
CA LEU A 156 -12.30 5.92 9.48
C LEU A 156 -10.99 6.29 10.20
N LEU A 157 -10.80 7.57 10.53
CA LEU A 157 -9.63 8.09 11.24
C LEU A 157 -9.79 8.02 12.77
N ASN A 158 -10.32 6.91 13.26
CA ASN A 158 -10.41 6.68 14.70
C ASN A 158 -9.08 6.15 15.27
N LEU A 159 -8.87 6.34 16.57
CA LEU A 159 -7.60 6.02 17.24
C LEU A 159 -7.13 4.58 16.99
N TYR A 160 -8.03 3.61 17.04
CA TYR A 160 -7.71 2.20 16.77
C TYR A 160 -7.14 2.00 15.36
N ALA A 161 -7.82 2.57 14.35
CA ALA A 161 -7.38 2.46 12.97
C ALA A 161 -6.08 3.24 12.69
N LEU A 162 -5.90 4.40 13.30
CA LEU A 162 -4.67 5.20 13.18
C LEU A 162 -3.46 4.48 13.80
N ILE A 163 -3.64 3.85 14.97
CA ILE A 163 -2.58 3.03 15.58
C ILE A 163 -2.21 1.89 14.63
N ALA A 164 -3.19 1.16 14.09
CA ALA A 164 -2.92 0.07 13.16
C ALA A 164 -2.20 0.55 11.88
N GLY A 165 -2.60 1.70 11.32
CA GLY A 165 -1.92 2.31 10.19
C GLY A 165 -0.47 2.68 10.49
N LEU A 166 -0.22 3.34 11.63
CA LEU A 166 1.15 3.67 12.07
C LEU A 166 1.98 2.42 12.35
N THR A 167 1.39 1.39 12.98
CA THR A 167 2.05 0.10 13.17
C THR A 167 2.42 -0.52 11.83
N SER A 168 1.53 -0.50 10.83
CA SER A 168 1.81 -1.00 9.49
C SER A 168 3.00 -0.28 8.85
N VAL A 169 3.05 1.05 8.95
CA VAL A 169 4.19 1.85 8.46
C VAL A 169 5.49 1.43 9.14
N VAL A 170 5.49 1.30 10.47
CA VAL A 170 6.69 0.90 11.23
C VAL A 170 7.15 -0.50 10.84
N VAL A 171 6.23 -1.47 10.75
CA VAL A 171 6.52 -2.85 10.38
C VAL A 171 7.17 -2.92 9.00
N PHE A 172 6.60 -2.25 7.99
CA PHE A 172 7.17 -2.25 6.65
C PHE A 172 8.47 -1.46 6.55
N THR A 173 8.62 -0.37 7.30
CA THR A 173 9.90 0.35 7.40
C THR A 173 11.01 -0.56 7.94
N VAL A 174 10.72 -1.32 9.01
CA VAL A 174 11.66 -2.31 9.56
C VAL A 174 11.94 -3.41 8.55
N TYR A 175 10.91 -3.89 7.84
CA TYR A 175 11.08 -4.93 6.83
C TYR A 175 12.02 -4.47 5.69
N GLY A 176 11.82 -3.26 5.16
CA GLY A 176 12.72 -2.68 4.16
C GLY A 176 14.14 -2.47 4.70
N ALA A 177 14.30 -2.06 5.96
CA ALA A 177 15.62 -1.94 6.58
C ALA A 177 16.35 -3.28 6.67
N LEU A 178 15.64 -4.34 7.09
CA LEU A 178 16.19 -5.70 7.14
C LEU A 178 16.57 -6.18 5.74
N PHE A 179 15.72 -5.95 4.74
CA PHE A 179 16.01 -6.29 3.35
C PHE A 179 17.28 -5.59 2.83
N LEU A 180 17.45 -4.29 3.10
CA LEU A 180 18.66 -3.54 2.71
C LEU A 180 19.94 -3.95 3.45
N SER A 181 19.83 -4.71 4.54
CA SER A 181 20.97 -5.16 5.33
C SER A 181 21.55 -6.52 4.89
N LEU A 182 20.83 -7.23 4.00
CA LEU A 182 21.23 -8.51 3.42
C LEU A 182 22.19 -8.31 2.25
#